data_AF-A0A0L6W944-F1
#
_entry.id   AF-A0A0L6W944-F1
#
_cell.length_a   1.000
_cell.length_b   1.000
_cell.length_c   1.000
_cell.angle_alpha   90.00
_cell.angle_beta   90.00
_cell.angle_gamma   90.00
#
_symmetry.space_group_name_H-M   'P 1'
#
loop_
_entity.id
_entity.type
_entity.pdbx_description
1 polymer ?
#
loop_
_entity_poly.entity_id
_entity_poly.type
_entity_poly.pdbx_seq_one_letter_code
_entity_poly.pdbx_strand_id
1 'polypeptide(L)'
;MSLSLPRALLRTTRTFTTTCRSSSEDPTTKKEKPLYGTAPSHRSYIFIHASEPPFSFPARLSTPLQRALQLKVMKWGGTINFSWLGPPKSTGGGPALTAFSALGGRLEVPELNMDNMEEVAEVLERHATEGPLGSGTSDEIHLYVCTHGARDCRCGEMGGAVLRALQEEVARLAKADPLGIASRIKIGEVGHVGGHQYAANLLIYPHGEWLGMLKPEDVPIVLARVLDSPVRPYTSEDAPIVPSHWRGRMGFAKDDQAQLFQSLYPNSLLTPSID
;
A
#
# COMPACT_ATOMS: atom_id res chain seq x y z
N MET A 1 36.42 -36.52 -46.73
CA MET A 1 34.95 -36.41 -46.61
C MET A 1 34.67 -35.66 -45.32
N SER A 2 34.18 -34.43 -45.43
CA SER A 2 34.14 -33.43 -44.35
C SER A 2 32.88 -33.60 -43.49
N LEU A 3 33.04 -33.60 -42.16
CA LEU A 3 31.95 -33.66 -41.18
C LEU A 3 31.43 -32.24 -40.92
N SER A 4 30.14 -32.01 -41.16
CA SER A 4 29.45 -30.75 -40.93
C SER A 4 28.77 -30.74 -39.56
N LEU A 5 29.09 -29.76 -38.71
CA LEU A 5 28.39 -29.49 -37.44
C LEU A 5 27.06 -28.75 -37.67
N PRO A 6 26.01 -29.00 -36.86
CA PRO A 6 24.76 -28.26 -36.95
C PRO A 6 24.87 -26.85 -36.33
N ARG A 7 24.36 -25.86 -37.08
CA ARG A 7 24.22 -24.45 -36.70
C ARG A 7 23.35 -24.28 -35.45
N ALA A 8 23.89 -23.63 -34.43
CA ALA A 8 23.15 -23.15 -33.27
C ALA A 8 22.13 -22.07 -33.69
N LEU A 9 20.86 -22.27 -33.36
CA LEU A 9 19.81 -21.25 -33.44
C LEU A 9 20.00 -20.24 -32.30
N LEU A 10 20.54 -19.06 -32.61
CA LEU A 10 20.48 -17.91 -31.72
C LEU A 10 19.02 -17.49 -31.53
N ARG A 11 18.47 -17.77 -30.35
CA ARG A 11 17.21 -17.21 -29.87
C ARG A 11 17.45 -15.74 -29.54
N THR A 12 17.10 -14.85 -30.45
CA THR A 12 17.02 -13.42 -30.19
C THR A 12 15.88 -13.15 -29.21
N THR A 13 16.23 -12.89 -27.96
CA THR A 13 15.29 -12.36 -26.96
C THR A 13 14.94 -10.93 -27.34
N ARG A 14 13.77 -10.72 -27.96
CA ARG A 14 13.17 -9.40 -28.08
C ARG A 14 12.76 -8.93 -26.68
N THR A 15 13.55 -8.03 -26.10
CA THR A 15 13.10 -7.17 -24.99
C THR A 15 12.02 -6.24 -25.52
N PHE A 16 10.75 -6.54 -25.24
CA PHE A 16 9.66 -5.61 -25.43
C PHE A 16 9.68 -4.61 -24.27
N THR A 17 10.35 -3.47 -24.46
CA THR A 17 10.09 -2.25 -23.68
C THR A 17 8.81 -1.62 -24.22
N THR A 18 7.66 -2.08 -23.75
CA THR A 18 6.39 -1.40 -24.02
C THR A 18 6.31 -0.22 -23.07
N THR A 19 6.77 0.95 -23.51
CA THR A 19 6.49 2.22 -22.84
C THR A 19 4.98 2.42 -22.76
N CYS A 20 4.48 2.73 -21.57
CA CYS A 20 3.05 2.93 -21.39
C CYS A 20 2.59 4.17 -22.17
N ARG A 21 1.73 3.97 -23.18
CA ARG A 21 1.00 5.09 -23.78
C ARG A 21 -0.09 5.49 -22.79
N SER A 22 0.15 6.55 -22.03
CA SER A 22 -0.97 7.34 -21.52
C SER A 22 -1.72 7.87 -22.74
N SER A 23 -3.01 7.56 -22.82
CA SER A 23 -3.90 8.28 -23.72
C SER A 23 -3.85 9.75 -23.32
N SER A 24 -3.22 10.58 -24.15
CA SER A 24 -3.29 12.03 -24.07
C SER A 24 -4.71 12.44 -24.42
N GLU A 25 -5.59 12.48 -23.42
CA GLU A 25 -6.86 13.19 -23.55
C GLU A 25 -6.56 14.69 -23.57
N ASP A 26 -7.25 15.37 -24.49
CA ASP A 26 -7.18 16.82 -24.76
C ASP A 26 -7.41 17.65 -23.46
N PRO A 27 -6.65 18.75 -23.19
CA PRO A 27 -6.70 19.47 -21.90
C PRO A 27 -7.94 20.33 -21.68
N THR A 28 -8.97 20.20 -22.51
CA THR A 28 -10.12 21.10 -22.49
C THR A 28 -11.12 20.72 -21.37
N THR A 29 -10.93 21.33 -20.19
CA THR A 29 -11.98 21.60 -19.18
C THR A 29 -12.72 20.41 -18.55
N LYS A 30 -12.07 19.28 -18.27
CA LYS A 30 -12.59 18.37 -17.22
C LYS A 30 -12.17 18.93 -15.85
N LYS A 31 -13.13 19.34 -15.02
CA LYS A 31 -12.87 19.55 -13.58
C LYS A 31 -12.20 18.29 -13.05
N GLU A 32 -10.94 18.39 -12.63
CA GLU A 32 -10.24 17.27 -12.01
C GLU A 32 -11.05 16.83 -10.80
N LYS A 33 -11.38 15.53 -10.74
CA LYS A 33 -12.11 14.99 -9.60
C LYS A 33 -11.22 15.08 -8.37
N PRO A 34 -11.77 15.48 -7.21
CA PRO A 34 -10.98 15.52 -5.99
C PRO A 34 -10.41 14.14 -5.66
N LEU A 35 -9.19 14.12 -5.13
CA LEU A 35 -8.50 12.91 -4.72
C LEU A 35 -9.05 12.33 -3.41
N TYR A 36 -9.46 13.20 -2.49
CA TYR A 36 -10.04 12.81 -1.21
C TYR A 36 -11.34 12.01 -1.40
N GLY A 37 -11.59 11.04 -0.51
CA GLY A 37 -12.73 10.14 -0.61
C GLY A 37 -12.64 9.11 -1.75
N THR A 38 -11.45 8.89 -2.32
CA THR A 38 -11.23 7.86 -3.35
C THR A 38 -10.63 6.57 -2.80
N ALA A 39 -10.18 6.55 -1.54
CA ALA A 39 -9.75 5.30 -0.91
C ALA A 39 -10.97 4.39 -0.63
N PRO A 40 -10.85 3.05 -0.83
CA PRO A 40 -11.92 2.12 -0.49
C PRO A 40 -12.21 2.12 1.02
N SER A 41 -13.48 2.06 1.40
CA SER A 41 -13.89 1.93 2.81
C SER A 41 -13.47 0.57 3.37
N HIS A 42 -12.77 0.58 4.50
CA HIS A 42 -12.36 -0.61 5.25
C HIS A 42 -12.10 -0.24 6.71
N ARG A 43 -12.34 -1.17 7.65
CA ARG A 43 -12.06 -0.99 9.08
C ARG A 43 -10.76 -1.66 9.52
N SER A 44 -10.31 -2.64 8.74
CA SER A 44 -9.04 -3.32 8.90
C SER A 44 -8.45 -3.69 7.55
N TYR A 45 -7.13 -3.63 7.46
CA TYR A 45 -6.38 -4.02 6.29
C TYR A 45 -5.37 -5.11 6.65
N ILE A 46 -5.49 -6.25 6.00
CA ILE A 46 -4.72 -7.46 6.31
C ILE A 46 -3.81 -7.78 5.13
N PHE A 47 -2.53 -7.91 5.42
CA PHE A 47 -1.51 -8.23 4.46
C PHE A 47 -1.08 -9.68 4.61
N ILE A 48 -1.34 -10.51 3.60
CA ILE A 48 -0.70 -11.82 3.45
C ILE A 48 0.70 -11.60 2.90
N HIS A 49 1.71 -12.09 3.60
CA HIS A 49 3.10 -11.96 3.16
C HIS A 49 3.34 -12.90 1.98
N ALA A 50 3.58 -12.33 0.81
CA ALA A 50 3.90 -13.06 -0.40
C ALA A 50 5.37 -13.50 -0.42
N SER A 51 5.67 -14.57 -1.15
CA SER A 51 7.04 -15.04 -1.36
C SER A 51 7.81 -14.18 -2.37
N GLU A 52 7.10 -13.51 -3.27
CA GLU A 52 7.65 -12.69 -4.35
C GLU A 52 7.05 -11.28 -4.36
N PRO A 53 7.77 -10.29 -4.91
CA PRO A 53 7.28 -8.92 -4.98
C PRO A 53 6.09 -8.77 -5.94
N PRO A 54 5.17 -7.81 -5.71
CA PRO A 54 4.00 -7.58 -6.56
C PRO A 54 4.29 -7.25 -8.02
N PHE A 55 5.50 -6.80 -8.35
CA PHE A 55 5.92 -6.63 -9.74
C PHE A 55 5.95 -7.97 -10.51
N SER A 56 6.22 -9.08 -9.83
CA SER A 56 6.21 -10.44 -10.41
C SER A 56 4.83 -11.09 -10.46
N PHE A 57 3.80 -10.46 -9.87
CA PHE A 57 2.47 -11.06 -9.82
C PHE A 57 1.82 -11.17 -11.20
N PRO A 58 0.98 -12.19 -11.43
CA PRO A 58 0.07 -12.18 -12.58
C PRO A 58 -0.95 -11.05 -12.42
N ALA A 59 -1.48 -10.53 -13.54
CA ALA A 59 -2.45 -9.41 -13.56
C ALA A 59 -3.66 -9.58 -12.62
N ARG A 60 -4.00 -10.82 -12.25
CA ARG A 60 -4.94 -11.15 -11.18
C ARG A 60 -4.33 -12.26 -10.32
N LEU A 61 -3.97 -11.91 -9.08
CA LEU A 61 -3.54 -12.87 -8.07
C LEU A 61 -4.73 -13.24 -7.17
N SER A 62 -4.98 -14.52 -7.00
CA SER A 62 -6.02 -15.05 -6.11
C SER A 62 -5.59 -16.45 -5.66
N THR A 63 -5.76 -16.76 -4.38
CA THR A 63 -5.49 -18.10 -3.82
C THR A 63 -6.70 -18.62 -3.06
N PRO A 64 -6.90 -19.95 -2.92
CA PRO A 64 -7.99 -20.50 -2.11
C PRO A 64 -7.96 -19.98 -0.67
N LEU A 65 -6.77 -19.94 -0.07
CA LEU A 65 -6.53 -19.45 1.28
C LEU A 65 -6.96 -17.98 1.45
N GLN A 66 -6.54 -17.10 0.54
CA GLN A 66 -6.91 -15.69 0.56
C GLN A 66 -8.42 -15.49 0.41
N ARG A 67 -9.07 -16.23 -0.51
CA ARG A 67 -10.52 -16.12 -0.73
C ARG A 67 -11.31 -16.57 0.49
N ALA A 68 -10.92 -17.69 1.09
CA ALA A 68 -11.58 -18.22 2.27
C ALA A 68 -11.49 -17.24 3.45
N LEU A 69 -10.30 -16.68 3.70
CA LEU A 69 -10.14 -15.66 4.74
C LEU A 69 -10.90 -14.37 4.38
N GLN A 70 -10.91 -13.94 3.12
CA GLN A 70 -11.62 -12.72 2.68
C GLN A 70 -13.13 -12.79 2.97
N LEU A 71 -13.75 -13.96 2.76
CA LEU A 71 -15.17 -14.20 3.06
C LEU A 71 -15.49 -14.09 4.56
N LYS A 72 -14.53 -14.41 5.42
CA LYS A 72 -14.67 -14.27 6.87
C LYS A 72 -14.52 -12.80 7.29
N VAL A 73 -13.43 -12.16 6.88
CA VAL A 73 -13.10 -10.81 7.36
C VAL A 73 -13.98 -9.70 6.79
N MET A 74 -14.57 -9.90 5.60
CA MET A 74 -15.47 -8.89 5.02
C MET A 74 -16.72 -8.64 5.86
N LYS A 75 -17.14 -9.60 6.71
CA LYS A 75 -18.33 -9.48 7.56
C LYS A 75 -18.26 -8.32 8.56
N TRP A 76 -17.05 -7.94 8.96
CA TRP A 76 -16.78 -6.86 9.91
C TRP A 76 -15.96 -5.72 9.28
N GLY A 77 -15.84 -5.69 7.95
CA GLY A 77 -15.18 -4.61 7.21
C GLY A 77 -13.67 -4.78 7.04
N GLY A 78 -13.14 -6.00 7.18
CA GLY A 78 -11.76 -6.34 6.85
C GLY A 78 -11.54 -6.52 5.34
N THR A 79 -10.37 -6.11 4.86
CA THR A 79 -9.93 -6.36 3.48
C THR A 79 -8.56 -7.02 3.46
N ILE A 80 -8.33 -7.90 2.49
CA ILE A 80 -7.08 -8.64 2.35
C ILE A 80 -6.35 -8.19 1.09
N ASN A 81 -5.04 -8.03 1.22
CA ASN A 81 -4.14 -7.91 0.08
C ASN A 81 -2.85 -8.70 0.32
N PHE A 82 -2.03 -8.82 -0.72
CA PHE A 82 -0.70 -9.40 -0.61
C PHE A 82 0.32 -8.28 -0.45
N SER A 83 1.29 -8.47 0.45
CA SER A 83 2.44 -7.57 0.59
C SER A 83 3.76 -8.32 0.49
N TRP A 84 4.81 -7.59 0.18
CA TRP A 84 6.17 -8.09 0.20
C TRP A 84 7.10 -7.08 0.86
N LEU A 85 7.73 -7.46 1.98
CA LEU A 85 8.76 -6.66 2.67
C LEU A 85 10.18 -7.21 2.44
N GLY A 86 10.30 -8.24 1.59
CA GLY A 86 11.52 -9.01 1.40
C GLY A 86 11.25 -10.51 1.38
N PRO A 87 12.27 -11.33 1.08
CA PRO A 87 12.14 -12.78 1.08
C PRO A 87 11.68 -13.29 2.45
N PRO A 88 10.67 -14.18 2.51
CA PRO A 88 10.19 -14.71 3.77
C PRO A 88 11.29 -15.51 4.46
N LYS A 89 11.35 -15.40 5.79
CA LYS A 89 12.15 -16.32 6.61
C LYS A 89 11.39 -17.65 6.61
N SER A 90 11.95 -18.68 5.96
CA SER A 90 11.30 -19.99 5.76
C SER A 90 10.77 -20.59 7.08
N THR A 91 9.45 -20.78 7.20
CA THR A 91 8.81 -21.45 8.36
C THR A 91 8.00 -22.69 7.99
N GLY A 92 7.86 -23.04 6.71
CA GLY A 92 7.27 -24.32 6.25
C GLY A 92 5.75 -24.50 6.45
N GLY A 93 5.09 -23.70 7.29
CA GLY A 93 3.69 -23.91 7.67
C GLY A 93 2.63 -23.09 6.90
N GLY A 94 3.02 -21.96 6.30
CA GLY A 94 2.09 -21.09 5.56
C GLY A 94 2.60 -19.64 5.54
N PRO A 95 1.96 -18.72 4.79
CA PRO A 95 2.32 -17.31 4.84
C PRO A 95 1.96 -16.69 6.19
N ALA A 96 2.81 -15.78 6.67
CA ALA A 96 2.48 -14.90 7.78
C ALA A 96 1.51 -13.79 7.35
N LEU A 97 0.85 -13.16 8.33
CA LEU A 97 -0.03 -12.01 8.13
C LEU A 97 0.40 -10.85 9.02
N THR A 98 0.26 -9.63 8.49
CA THR A 98 0.20 -8.42 9.33
C THR A 98 -1.16 -7.76 9.13
N ALA A 99 -1.88 -7.52 10.21
CA ALA A 99 -3.17 -6.86 10.20
C ALA A 99 -3.09 -5.49 10.88
N PHE A 100 -3.70 -4.49 10.24
CA PHE A 100 -3.90 -3.17 10.83
C PHE A 100 -5.40 -2.93 11.03
N SER A 101 -5.79 -2.33 12.15
CA SER A 101 -7.18 -1.94 12.39
C SER A 101 -7.28 -0.54 12.98
N ALA A 102 -8.39 0.14 12.73
CA ALA A 102 -8.64 1.50 13.22
C ALA A 102 -8.69 1.59 14.75
N LEU A 103 -8.93 0.48 15.45
CA LEU A 103 -9.04 0.41 16.92
C LEU A 103 -7.84 -0.28 17.59
N GLY A 104 -7.22 -1.25 16.91
CA GLY A 104 -6.24 -2.17 17.50
C GLY A 104 -4.79 -1.95 17.05
N GLY A 105 -4.53 -1.09 16.06
CA GLY A 105 -3.17 -0.89 15.53
C GLY A 105 -2.65 -2.12 14.79
N ARG A 106 -1.39 -2.52 15.04
CA ARG A 106 -0.72 -3.64 14.35
C ARG A 106 -0.87 -4.97 15.10
N LEU A 107 -1.24 -6.01 14.38
CA LEU A 107 -1.24 -7.41 14.83
C LEU A 107 -0.43 -8.27 13.85
N GLU A 108 0.47 -9.10 14.38
CA GLU A 108 1.18 -10.11 13.60
C GLU A 108 0.56 -11.48 13.83
N VAL A 109 0.32 -12.22 12.75
CA VAL A 109 -0.09 -13.63 12.78
C VAL A 109 1.01 -14.44 12.10
N PRO A 110 1.76 -15.28 12.85
CA PRO A 110 2.94 -15.95 12.31
C PRO A 110 2.66 -16.88 11.12
N GLU A 111 1.46 -17.45 11.05
CA GLU A 111 1.14 -18.49 10.08
C GLU A 111 -0.36 -18.54 9.80
N LEU A 112 -0.72 -18.63 8.52
CA LEU A 112 -2.07 -18.90 8.04
C LEU A 112 -2.06 -20.15 7.15
N ASN A 113 -2.93 -21.11 7.47
CA ASN A 113 -3.23 -22.26 6.63
C ASN A 113 -4.72 -22.62 6.74
N MET A 114 -5.17 -23.71 6.10
CA MET A 114 -6.58 -24.10 6.14
C MET A 114 -7.01 -24.66 7.51
N ASP A 115 -6.06 -25.22 8.27
CA ASP A 115 -6.33 -25.90 9.54
C ASP A 115 -6.53 -24.88 10.68
N ASN A 116 -5.78 -23.78 10.66
CA ASN A 116 -5.87 -22.71 11.68
C ASN A 116 -6.77 -21.52 11.29
N MET A 117 -7.50 -21.62 10.16
CA MET A 117 -8.20 -20.47 9.58
C MET A 117 -9.28 -19.87 10.48
N GLU A 118 -10.01 -20.70 11.23
CA GLU A 118 -11.07 -20.22 12.14
C GLU A 118 -10.48 -19.40 13.28
N GLU A 119 -9.45 -19.94 13.94
CA GLU A 119 -8.74 -19.27 15.03
C GLU A 119 -8.13 -17.95 14.56
N VAL A 120 -7.47 -17.94 13.40
CA VAL A 120 -6.90 -16.72 12.81
C VAL A 120 -8.01 -15.68 12.54
N ALA A 121 -9.16 -16.10 12.01
CA ALA A 121 -10.26 -15.18 11.74
C ALA A 121 -10.86 -14.58 13.02
N GLU A 122 -11.00 -15.37 14.10
CA GLU A 122 -11.47 -14.89 15.40
C GLU A 122 -10.49 -13.89 16.02
N VAL A 123 -9.19 -14.14 15.94
CA VAL A 123 -8.15 -13.20 16.42
C VAL A 123 -8.20 -11.89 15.64
N LEU A 124 -8.34 -11.95 14.30
CA LEU A 124 -8.46 -10.77 13.44
C LEU A 124 -9.74 -9.99 13.72
N GLU A 125 -10.86 -10.66 13.98
CA GLU A 125 -12.14 -10.02 14.30
C GLU A 125 -12.08 -9.27 15.62
N ARG A 126 -11.56 -9.89 16.69
CA ARG A 126 -11.36 -9.21 17.98
C ARG A 126 -10.44 -7.99 17.83
N HIS A 127 -9.35 -8.13 17.07
CA HIS A 127 -8.43 -7.02 16.77
C HIS A 127 -9.10 -5.86 16.03
N ALA A 128 -10.09 -6.15 15.18
CA ALA A 128 -10.82 -5.14 14.42
C ALA A 128 -11.97 -4.48 15.19
N THR A 129 -12.52 -5.15 16.21
CA THR A 129 -13.79 -4.75 16.84
C THR A 129 -13.69 -4.31 18.29
N GLU A 130 -12.73 -4.83 19.07
CA GLU A 130 -12.74 -4.65 20.53
C GLU A 130 -11.77 -3.56 21.02
N GLY A 131 -10.51 -3.53 20.59
CA GLY A 131 -9.48 -2.57 21.07
C GLY A 131 -9.21 -2.59 22.60
N PRO A 132 -8.07 -2.04 23.10
CA PRO A 132 -6.98 -1.39 22.38
C PRO A 132 -5.77 -2.32 22.18
N LEU A 133 -4.77 -1.78 21.46
CA LEU A 133 -3.38 -2.23 21.33
C LEU A 133 -2.93 -3.16 22.49
N GLY A 134 -2.83 -4.47 22.23
CA GLY A 134 -2.13 -5.35 23.16
C GLY A 134 -0.66 -4.92 23.30
N SER A 135 0.05 -5.38 24.32
CA SER A 135 1.49 -5.14 24.54
C SER A 135 2.43 -5.63 23.41
N GLY A 136 1.87 -6.05 22.27
CA GLY A 136 2.56 -6.54 21.07
C GLY A 136 2.49 -5.59 19.86
N THR A 137 1.92 -4.39 19.99
CA THR A 137 1.94 -3.41 18.90
C THR A 137 3.29 -2.71 18.86
N SER A 138 3.98 -2.83 17.74
CA SER A 138 5.29 -2.21 17.55
C SER A 138 5.15 -0.71 17.28
N ASP A 139 6.22 0.00 17.62
CA ASP A 139 6.50 1.38 17.25
C ASP A 139 7.00 1.55 15.79
N GLU A 140 6.90 0.49 14.98
CA GLU A 140 7.20 0.49 13.56
C GLU A 140 6.11 1.19 12.74
N ILE A 141 6.55 1.94 11.74
CA ILE A 141 5.69 2.57 10.73
C ILE A 141 5.87 1.80 9.43
N HIS A 142 4.79 1.33 8.85
CA HIS A 142 4.82 0.57 7.60
C HIS A 142 4.32 1.42 6.44
N LEU A 143 5.15 1.52 5.39
CA LEU A 143 4.87 2.20 4.14
C LEU A 143 4.74 1.17 3.03
N TYR A 144 3.53 0.99 2.49
CA TYR A 144 3.28 0.05 1.40
C TYR A 144 2.98 0.76 0.10
N VAL A 145 3.80 0.54 -0.93
CA VAL A 145 3.60 1.10 -2.27
C VAL A 145 3.02 0.05 -3.20
N CYS A 146 1.96 0.39 -3.93
CA CYS A 146 1.40 -0.51 -4.94
C CYS A 146 2.32 -0.56 -6.17
N THR A 147 2.94 -1.72 -6.42
CA THR A 147 3.87 -1.95 -7.56
C THR A 147 3.38 -2.98 -8.57
N HIS A 148 2.10 -3.35 -8.51
CA HIS A 148 1.51 -4.43 -9.32
C HIS A 148 1.38 -4.06 -10.82
N GLY A 149 2.50 -4.06 -11.55
CA GLY A 149 2.62 -3.59 -12.93
C GLY A 149 1.83 -4.40 -13.95
N ALA A 150 1.71 -5.72 -13.75
CA ALA A 150 0.89 -6.58 -14.60
C ALA A 150 -0.61 -6.24 -14.54
N ARG A 151 -1.07 -5.61 -13.45
CA ARG A 151 -2.45 -5.13 -13.31
C ARG A 151 -2.65 -3.77 -13.97
N ASP A 152 -1.70 -2.85 -13.80
CA ASP A 152 -1.69 -1.54 -14.45
C ASP A 152 -0.26 -0.99 -14.52
N CYS A 153 0.17 -0.52 -15.69
CA CYS A 153 1.54 -0.03 -15.91
C CYS A 153 1.90 1.11 -14.95
N ARG A 154 0.96 1.99 -14.57
CA ARG A 154 1.23 3.15 -13.71
C ARG A 154 1.59 2.70 -12.30
N CYS A 155 0.97 1.62 -11.82
CA CYS A 155 1.36 0.99 -10.55
C CYS A 155 2.80 0.46 -10.64
N GLY A 156 3.17 -0.21 -11.73
CA GLY A 156 4.54 -0.74 -11.88
C GLY A 156 5.60 0.35 -12.05
N GLU A 157 5.35 1.32 -12.91
CA GLU A 157 6.30 2.39 -13.28
C GLU A 157 6.40 3.46 -12.19
N MET A 158 5.33 4.23 -11.96
CA MET A 158 5.34 5.32 -10.98
C MET A 158 5.39 4.79 -9.54
N GLY A 159 4.67 3.71 -9.25
CA GLY A 159 4.77 3.04 -7.95
C GLY A 159 6.19 2.52 -7.68
N GLY A 160 6.83 1.90 -8.67
CA GLY A 160 8.23 1.48 -8.55
C GLY A 160 9.21 2.65 -8.36
N ALA A 161 8.97 3.79 -9.01
CA ALA A 161 9.78 4.99 -8.83
C ALA A 161 9.67 5.59 -7.41
N VAL A 162 8.45 5.71 -6.88
CA VAL A 162 8.20 6.20 -5.51
C VAL A 162 8.74 5.23 -4.46
N LEU A 163 8.62 3.91 -4.68
CA LEU A 163 9.21 2.90 -3.79
C LEU A 163 10.72 3.09 -3.64
N ARG A 164 11.44 3.22 -4.76
CA ARG A 164 12.91 3.42 -4.73
C ARG A 164 13.28 4.72 -4.00
N ALA A 165 12.59 5.81 -4.29
CA ALA A 165 12.84 7.09 -3.63
C ALA A 165 12.58 7.02 -2.10
N LEU A 166 11.53 6.33 -1.66
CA LEU A 166 11.28 6.07 -0.25
C LEU A 166 12.42 5.26 0.39
N GLN A 167 12.86 4.19 -0.26
CA GLN A 167 13.94 3.33 0.24
C GLN A 167 15.26 4.08 0.37
N GLU A 168 15.62 4.86 -0.65
CA GLU A 168 16.84 5.68 -0.66
C GLU A 168 16.81 6.74 0.45
N GLU A 169 15.69 7.46 0.60
CA GLU A 169 15.59 8.55 1.58
C GLU A 169 15.51 8.02 3.02
N VAL A 170 14.76 6.95 3.28
CA VAL A 170 14.74 6.32 4.61
C VAL A 170 16.11 5.75 4.96
N ALA A 171 16.83 5.11 4.02
CA ALA A 171 18.18 4.64 4.26
C ALA A 171 19.15 5.80 4.57
N ARG A 172 19.02 6.92 3.87
CA ARG A 172 19.80 8.14 4.13
C ARG A 172 19.53 8.69 5.53
N LEU A 173 18.27 8.79 5.93
CA LEU A 173 17.86 9.29 7.25
C LEU A 173 18.30 8.36 8.38
N ALA A 174 18.10 7.05 8.24
CA ALA A 174 18.51 6.05 9.22
C ALA A 174 20.05 5.97 9.36
N LYS A 175 20.80 6.26 8.29
CA LYS A 175 22.27 6.37 8.37
C LYS A 175 22.71 7.61 9.15
N ALA A 176 21.97 8.71 9.03
CA ALA A 176 22.27 9.96 9.74
C ALA A 176 21.90 9.88 11.23
N ASP A 177 20.82 9.17 11.57
CA ASP A 177 20.39 8.91 12.95
C ASP A 177 19.92 7.45 13.12
N PRO A 178 20.83 6.51 13.43
CA PRO A 178 20.51 5.09 13.56
C PRO A 178 19.54 4.75 14.69
N LEU A 179 19.44 5.60 15.71
CA LEU A 179 18.54 5.41 16.85
C LEU A 179 17.24 6.22 16.69
N GLY A 180 17.14 7.02 15.63
CA GLY A 180 16.00 7.86 15.33
C GLY A 180 14.79 7.09 14.80
N ILE A 181 13.64 7.77 14.73
CA ILE A 181 12.37 7.18 14.29
C ILE A 181 12.44 6.59 12.88
N ALA A 182 13.27 7.17 12.00
CA ALA A 182 13.45 6.69 10.63
C ALA A 182 13.93 5.22 10.56
N SER A 183 14.68 4.73 11.55
CA SER A 183 15.13 3.33 11.59
C SER A 183 13.98 2.33 11.84
N ARG A 184 12.84 2.82 12.34
CA ARG A 184 11.61 2.06 12.59
C ARG A 184 10.65 2.04 11.40
N ILE A 185 10.99 2.73 10.30
CA ILE A 185 10.17 2.69 9.08
C ILE A 185 10.47 1.39 8.32
N LYS A 186 9.41 0.63 8.03
CA LYS A 186 9.43 -0.53 7.14
C LYS A 186 8.78 -0.17 5.82
N ILE A 187 9.53 -0.33 4.73
CA ILE A 187 9.02 -0.08 3.39
C ILE A 187 8.79 -1.42 2.71
N GLY A 188 7.57 -1.60 2.21
CA GLY A 188 7.17 -2.79 1.48
C GLY A 188 6.38 -2.45 0.22
N GLU A 189 6.14 -3.49 -0.55
CA GLU A 189 5.27 -3.45 -1.72
C GLU A 189 3.92 -4.06 -1.37
N VAL A 190 2.86 -3.61 -2.04
CA VAL A 190 1.52 -4.20 -1.95
C VAL A 190 0.99 -4.53 -3.35
N GLY A 191 0.17 -5.57 -3.43
CA GLY A 191 -0.65 -5.88 -4.59
C GLY A 191 -1.57 -4.72 -4.98
N HIS A 192 -2.38 -4.93 -6.02
CA HIS A 192 -3.22 -3.85 -6.52
C HIS A 192 -4.26 -3.44 -5.47
N VAL A 193 -4.31 -2.14 -5.14
CA VAL A 193 -5.19 -1.59 -4.09
C VAL A 193 -6.44 -0.89 -4.64
N GLY A 194 -6.65 -0.92 -5.96
CA GLY A 194 -7.63 -0.08 -6.65
C GLY A 194 -7.12 1.36 -6.85
N GLY A 195 -7.81 2.14 -7.68
CA GLY A 195 -7.43 3.53 -7.94
C GLY A 195 -6.09 3.69 -8.67
N HIS A 196 -5.77 2.82 -9.65
CA HIS A 196 -4.55 2.95 -10.47
C HIS A 196 -4.44 4.29 -11.20
N GLN A 197 -5.56 4.97 -11.42
CA GLN A 197 -5.57 6.31 -12.04
C GLN A 197 -4.92 7.36 -11.13
N TYR A 198 -4.79 7.06 -9.85
CA TYR A 198 -4.12 7.85 -8.83
C TYR A 198 -2.76 7.25 -8.44
N ALA A 199 -2.15 6.40 -9.27
CA ALA A 199 -0.80 5.91 -8.98
C ALA A 199 0.22 7.07 -9.00
N ALA A 200 1.27 7.06 -8.17
CA ALA A 200 1.60 6.03 -7.17
C ALA A 200 0.69 6.08 -5.93
N ASN A 201 0.24 4.90 -5.49
CA ASN A 201 -0.53 4.75 -4.26
C ASN A 201 0.38 4.30 -3.13
N LEU A 202 0.33 5.00 -2.00
CA LEU A 202 1.07 4.71 -0.78
C LEU A 202 0.09 4.54 0.39
N LEU A 203 0.22 3.44 1.13
CA LEU A 203 -0.55 3.15 2.34
C LEU A 203 0.39 3.29 3.54
N ILE A 204 -0.03 4.05 4.55
CA ILE A 204 0.77 4.40 5.74
C ILE A 204 0.08 3.82 6.97
N TYR A 205 0.75 2.90 7.65
CA TYR A 205 0.26 2.24 8.86
C TYR A 205 1.24 2.44 10.04
N PRO A 206 0.74 2.54 11.28
CA PRO A 206 -0.63 2.25 11.72
C PRO A 206 -1.65 3.36 11.47
N HIS A 207 -1.25 4.54 10.98
CA HIS A 207 -2.15 5.69 10.76
C HIS A 207 -3.42 5.32 9.98
N GLY A 208 -3.29 4.46 8.96
CA GLY A 208 -4.37 4.08 8.06
C GLY A 208 -4.56 5.05 6.89
N GLU A 209 -3.58 5.89 6.61
CA GLU A 209 -3.65 6.93 5.58
C GLU A 209 -3.31 6.37 4.21
N TRP A 210 -4.07 6.79 3.19
CA TRP A 210 -3.86 6.42 1.80
C TRP A 210 -3.55 7.66 0.99
N LEU A 211 -2.39 7.67 0.35
CA LEU A 211 -1.96 8.72 -0.57
C LEU A 211 -2.02 8.26 -2.02
N GLY A 212 -2.20 9.21 -2.93
CA GLY A 212 -2.23 9.00 -4.38
C GLY A 212 -1.54 10.12 -5.15
N MET A 213 -1.32 9.89 -6.44
CA MET A 213 -0.67 10.81 -7.37
C MET A 213 0.73 11.24 -6.90
N LEU A 214 1.39 10.41 -6.10
CA LEU A 214 2.74 10.68 -5.61
C LEU A 214 3.76 10.52 -6.73
N LYS A 215 4.78 11.37 -6.66
CA LYS A 215 6.00 11.32 -7.45
C LYS A 215 7.21 11.20 -6.51
N PRO A 216 8.40 10.81 -7.04
CA PRO A 216 9.62 10.77 -6.24
C PRO A 216 9.93 12.07 -5.48
N GLU A 217 9.58 13.23 -6.05
CA GLU A 217 9.83 14.54 -5.45
C GLU A 217 8.96 14.82 -4.21
N ASP A 218 7.86 14.09 -4.03
CA ASP A 218 6.96 14.22 -2.89
C ASP A 218 7.46 13.42 -1.67
N VAL A 219 8.44 12.52 -1.85
CA VAL A 219 8.94 11.65 -0.77
C VAL A 219 9.46 12.42 0.45
N PRO A 220 10.27 13.49 0.32
CA PRO A 220 10.74 14.25 1.46
C PRO A 220 9.62 14.84 2.31
N ILE A 221 8.56 15.39 1.69
CA ILE A 221 7.43 15.96 2.45
C ILE A 221 6.59 14.87 3.09
N VAL A 222 6.39 13.73 2.41
CA VAL A 222 5.70 12.57 2.99
C VAL A 222 6.43 12.08 4.24
N LEU A 223 7.74 11.84 4.14
CA LEU A 223 8.53 11.33 5.28
C LEU A 223 8.60 12.34 6.42
N ALA A 224 8.76 13.64 6.13
CA ALA A 224 8.73 14.67 7.16
C ALA A 224 7.41 14.65 7.96
N ARG A 225 6.27 14.52 7.28
CA ARG A 225 4.97 14.40 7.95
C ARG A 225 4.82 13.10 8.73
N VAL A 226 5.27 11.97 8.17
CA VAL A 226 5.22 10.67 8.84
C VAL A 226 6.06 10.66 10.12
N LEU A 227 7.25 11.27 10.11
CA LEU A 227 8.15 11.31 11.25
C LEU A 227 7.67 12.24 12.38
N ASP A 228 6.90 13.28 12.04
CA ASP A 228 6.26 14.21 13.00
C ASP A 228 4.93 13.66 13.56
N SER A 229 4.48 12.51 13.05
CA SER A 229 3.18 11.93 13.37
C SER A 229 3.27 10.88 14.50
N PRO A 230 2.28 10.78 15.40
CA PRO A 230 2.26 9.74 16.43
C PRO A 230 2.08 8.34 15.83
N VAL A 231 2.74 7.32 16.38
CA VAL A 231 2.64 5.93 15.91
C VAL A 231 1.40 5.25 16.51
N ARG A 232 0.22 5.57 15.95
CA ARG A 232 -1.07 4.98 16.30
C ARG A 232 -2.06 5.08 15.14
N PRO A 233 -3.17 4.34 15.15
CA PRO A 233 -4.29 4.64 14.25
C PRO A 233 -4.73 6.10 14.36
N TYR A 234 -5.00 6.71 13.20
CA TYR A 234 -5.55 8.06 13.16
C TYR A 234 -7.07 8.03 13.32
N THR A 235 -7.59 9.06 13.99
CA THR A 235 -9.01 9.25 14.33
C THR A 235 -9.59 10.43 13.55
N SER A 236 -10.85 10.81 13.76
CA SER A 236 -11.42 12.03 13.16
C SER A 236 -10.78 13.33 13.67
N GLU A 237 -10.01 13.28 14.76
CA GLU A 237 -9.33 14.46 15.31
C GLU A 237 -7.99 14.74 14.59
N ASP A 238 -7.43 13.75 13.91
CA ASP A 238 -6.15 13.88 13.22
C ASP A 238 -6.33 14.44 11.80
N ALA A 239 -5.61 15.50 11.45
CA ALA A 239 -5.65 16.05 10.11
C ALA A 239 -5.10 15.04 9.06
N PRO A 240 -5.63 15.03 7.82
CA PRO A 240 -5.08 14.26 6.72
C PRO A 240 -3.58 14.48 6.52
N ILE A 241 -2.82 13.40 6.41
CA ILE A 241 -1.40 13.47 6.10
C ILE A 241 -1.21 13.90 4.64
N VAL A 242 -0.38 14.92 4.41
CA VAL A 242 -0.14 15.51 3.08
C VAL A 242 -1.45 15.74 2.29
N PRO A 243 -2.27 16.74 2.67
CA PRO A 243 -3.63 16.92 2.13
C PRO A 243 -3.74 16.94 0.61
N SER A 244 -2.74 17.45 -0.11
CA SER A 244 -2.72 17.49 -1.57
C SER A 244 -2.70 16.09 -2.23
N HIS A 245 -2.23 15.06 -1.51
CA HIS A 245 -2.14 13.68 -1.99
C HIS A 245 -3.11 12.74 -1.28
N TRP A 246 -3.93 13.25 -0.36
CA TRP A 246 -4.75 12.39 0.49
C TRP A 246 -5.94 11.81 -0.27
N ARG A 247 -6.02 10.48 -0.29
CA ARG A 247 -7.15 9.72 -0.86
C ARG A 247 -8.19 9.38 0.19
N GLY A 248 -7.77 9.15 1.43
CA GLY A 248 -8.65 8.60 2.44
C GLY A 248 -7.93 7.93 3.62
N ARG A 249 -8.73 7.43 4.56
CA ARG A 249 -8.28 6.85 5.84
C ARG A 249 -9.06 5.57 6.18
N MET A 250 -8.36 4.58 6.73
CA MET A 250 -8.97 3.40 7.34
C MET A 250 -9.95 3.79 8.45
N GLY A 251 -11.11 3.14 8.49
CA GLY A 251 -12.17 3.41 9.46
C GLY A 251 -13.23 4.40 8.99
N PHE A 252 -13.05 5.04 7.84
CA PHE A 252 -13.98 6.03 7.30
C PHE A 252 -14.72 5.51 6.08
N ALA A 253 -16.03 5.81 5.98
CA ALA A 253 -16.75 5.63 4.73
C ALA A 253 -16.38 6.74 3.73
N LYS A 254 -16.81 6.59 2.48
CA LYS A 254 -16.53 7.56 1.42
C LYS A 254 -16.94 8.98 1.80
N ASP A 255 -18.15 9.16 2.31
CA ASP A 255 -18.70 10.48 2.62
C ASP A 255 -18.04 11.08 3.85
N ASP A 256 -17.68 10.27 4.85
CA ASP A 256 -16.94 10.70 6.04
C ASP A 256 -15.54 11.21 5.67
N GLN A 257 -14.86 10.55 4.73
CA GLN A 257 -13.55 11.01 4.23
C GLN A 257 -13.67 12.37 3.54
N ALA A 258 -14.70 12.57 2.72
CA ALA A 258 -14.95 13.84 2.07
C ALA A 258 -15.31 14.94 3.07
N GLN A 259 -16.16 14.63 4.04
CA GLN A 259 -16.55 15.55 5.10
C GLN A 259 -15.36 15.97 5.96
N LEU A 260 -14.52 15.01 6.39
CA LEU A 260 -13.30 15.29 7.14
C LEU A 260 -12.42 16.28 6.38
N PHE A 261 -12.13 15.98 5.12
CA PHE A 261 -11.27 16.83 4.29
C PHE A 261 -11.85 18.24 4.12
N GLN A 262 -13.13 18.35 3.75
CA GLN A 262 -13.78 19.63 3.50
C GLN A 262 -13.91 20.48 4.76
N SER A 263 -14.12 19.86 5.92
CA SER A 263 -14.19 20.58 7.19
C SER A 263 -12.87 21.26 7.58
N LEU A 264 -11.74 20.63 7.23
CA LEU A 264 -10.39 21.12 7.53
C LEU A 264 -9.84 22.03 6.42
N TYR A 265 -10.29 21.83 5.18
CA TYR A 265 -9.82 22.54 4.00
C TYR A 265 -10.98 23.12 3.17
N PRO A 266 -11.79 24.04 3.73
CA PRO A 266 -12.99 24.56 3.05
C PRO A 266 -12.68 25.29 1.73
N ASN A 267 -11.47 25.82 1.59
CA ASN A 267 -11.02 26.56 0.41
C ASN A 267 -10.28 25.71 -0.62
N SER A 268 -10.10 24.40 -0.40
CA SER A 268 -9.39 23.53 -1.36
C SER A 268 -10.15 23.28 -2.67
N LEU A 269 -11.38 23.78 -2.78
CA LEU A 269 -12.18 23.81 -4.00
C LEU A 269 -12.04 25.11 -4.80
N LEU A 270 -11.31 26.10 -4.28
CA LEU A 270 -11.03 27.34 -4.98
C LEU A 270 -9.82 27.12 -5.89
N THR A 271 -10.12 27.03 -7.18
CA THR A 271 -9.18 27.12 -8.31
C THR A 271 -8.10 28.18 -8.07
N PRO A 272 -6.87 28.01 -8.57
CA PRO A 272 -5.90 29.09 -8.57
C PRO A 272 -6.50 30.27 -9.34
N SER A 273 -6.61 31.43 -8.69
CA SER A 273 -6.78 32.70 -9.39
C SER A 273 -5.53 32.90 -10.23
N ILE A 274 -5.69 32.79 -11.54
CA ILE A 274 -4.72 33.32 -12.49
C ILE A 274 -4.84 34.84 -12.39
N ASP A 275 -3.88 35.46 -11.72
CA ASP A 275 -3.44 36.83 -12.03
C ASP A 275 -2.20 36.74 -12.93
#